data_AF-A0A3D8IIY9-F1
#
_entry.id   AF-A0A3D8IIY9-F1
#
_cell.length_a   1.000
_cell.length_b   1.000
_cell.length_c   1.000
_cell.angle_alpha   90.00
_cell.angle_beta   90.00
_cell.angle_gamma   90.00
#
_symmetry.space_group_name_H-M   'P 1'
#
loop_
_entity.id
_entity.type
_entity.pdbx_description
1 polymer ?
#
loop_
_entity_poly.entity_id
_entity_poly.type
_entity_poly.pdbx_seq_one_letter_code
_entity_poly.pdbx_strand_id
1 'polypeptide(L)'
;MKRHLTARIPEDGKPNIKKIKETIEANPSLKNYDTYIKTLPITSNFANTTFHSVHAFIFKTKDNKEIFARWKFVPIAGESSLSNEELDKLGNDFLEDNFKNSLKNAPVKYEMYLVFPNKNDEIDNINARWLGKHKEALFGTLVVNKYDGKDCNQDVYFPSILPSGILPPKDAMFDLRNEVYAITFGMRQ
;
A
#
# COMPACT_ATOMS: atom_id res chain seq x y z
N MET A 1 0.14 16.44 10.96
CA MET A 1 0.66 16.04 9.63
C MET A 1 1.75 16.96 9.09
N LYS A 2 1.53 18.29 8.99
CA LYS A 2 2.51 19.25 8.43
C LYS A 2 3.91 19.17 9.04
N ARG A 3 4.02 19.04 10.37
CA ARG A 3 5.31 18.88 11.10
C ARG A 3 6.11 17.63 10.71
N HIS A 4 5.45 16.53 10.35
CA HIS A 4 6.13 15.29 9.95
C HIS A 4 6.75 15.38 8.56
N LEU A 5 6.00 15.90 7.59
CA LEU A 5 6.48 16.05 6.22
C LEU A 5 7.68 17.02 6.17
N THR A 6 7.64 18.10 6.95
CA THR A 6 8.76 19.06 7.05
C THR A 6 10.01 18.51 7.74
N ALA A 7 9.89 17.45 8.56
CA ALA A 7 11.05 16.84 9.21
C ALA A 7 11.89 16.00 8.23
N ARG A 8 11.29 15.53 7.13
CA ARG A 8 11.96 14.73 6.10
C ARG A 8 12.44 15.54 4.89
N ILE A 9 12.12 16.84 4.82
CA ILE A 9 12.67 17.73 3.79
C ILE A 9 14.20 17.78 3.99
N PRO A 10 15.00 17.42 2.98
CA PRO A 10 16.45 17.53 3.07
C PRO A 10 16.86 19.00 3.20
N GLU A 11 17.70 19.33 4.18
CA GLU A 11 18.28 20.68 4.33
C GLU A 11 19.58 20.80 3.50
N ASP A 12 20.37 19.71 3.41
CA ASP A 12 21.63 19.63 2.63
C ASP A 12 21.66 18.41 1.69
N GLY A 13 20.53 18.11 1.03
CA GLY A 13 20.38 16.88 0.23
C GLY A 13 20.35 15.58 1.04
N LYS A 14 20.47 15.68 2.38
CA LYS A 14 20.30 14.58 3.33
C LYS A 14 19.14 14.85 4.29
N PRO A 15 18.34 13.83 4.64
CA PRO A 15 17.33 13.97 5.67
C PRO A 15 17.94 14.31 7.05
N ASN A 16 17.31 15.22 7.79
CA ASN A 16 17.72 15.55 9.16
C ASN A 16 17.28 14.44 10.13
N ILE A 17 18.15 13.45 10.36
CA ILE A 17 17.84 12.26 11.16
C ILE A 17 17.41 12.59 12.60
N LYS A 18 17.99 13.63 13.21
CA LYS A 18 17.62 14.06 14.56
C LYS A 18 16.18 14.58 14.61
N LYS A 19 15.82 15.48 13.68
CA LYS A 19 14.47 16.04 13.55
C LYS A 19 13.42 14.96 13.24
N ILE A 20 13.80 13.95 12.45
CA ILE A 20 12.95 12.78 12.18
C ILE A 20 12.69 11.98 13.46
N LYS A 21 13.74 11.66 14.23
CA LYS A 21 13.61 10.91 15.49
C LYS A 21 12.74 11.65 16.51
N GLU A 22 13.02 12.93 16.76
CA GLU A 22 12.23 13.77 17.68
C GLU A 22 10.75 13.83 17.25
N THR A 23 10.49 13.90 15.94
CA THR A 23 9.12 13.88 15.42
C THR A 23 8.42 12.54 15.63
N ILE A 24 9.12 11.41 15.46
CA ILE A 24 8.55 10.08 15.71
C ILE A 24 8.23 9.94 17.21
N GLU A 25 9.14 10.34 18.09
CA GLU A 25 8.96 10.26 19.54
C GLU A 25 7.79 11.11 20.03
N ALA A 26 7.59 12.30 19.45
CA ALA A 26 6.49 13.20 19.78
C ALA A 26 5.11 12.77 19.25
N ASN A 27 5.01 11.71 18.43
CA ASN A 27 3.76 11.29 17.79
C ASN A 27 3.52 9.77 17.96
N PRO A 28 2.62 9.34 18.87
CA PRO A 28 2.37 7.93 19.15
C PRO A 28 2.00 7.08 17.92
N SER A 29 1.18 7.61 16.99
CA SER A 29 0.85 6.92 15.73
C SER A 29 2.10 6.65 14.88
N LEU A 30 3.04 7.60 14.80
CA LEU A 30 4.29 7.41 14.07
C LEU A 30 5.21 6.42 14.75
N LYS A 31 5.27 6.42 16.09
CA LYS A 31 6.04 5.42 16.84
C LYS A 31 5.51 4.00 16.63
N ASN A 32 4.19 3.84 16.64
CA ASN A 32 3.55 2.55 16.35
C ASN A 32 3.86 2.08 14.92
N TYR A 33 3.79 2.98 13.94
CA TYR A 33 4.15 2.68 12.57
C TYR A 33 5.64 2.33 12.41
N ASP A 34 6.55 3.13 12.97
CA ASP A 34 8.01 2.87 12.95
C ASP A 34 8.36 1.50 13.56
N THR A 35 7.69 1.14 14.65
CA THR A 35 7.86 -0.16 15.29
C THR A 35 7.35 -1.29 14.39
N TYR A 36 6.20 -1.09 13.73
CA TYR A 36 5.62 -2.07 12.82
C TYR A 36 6.46 -2.28 11.56
N ILE A 37 6.92 -1.22 10.88
CA ILE A 37 7.68 -1.37 9.62
C ILE A 37 8.99 -2.15 9.81
N LYS A 38 9.61 -2.06 10.99
CA LYS A 38 10.84 -2.82 11.33
C LYS A 38 10.60 -4.32 11.44
N THR A 39 9.33 -4.75 11.56
CA THR A 39 8.94 -6.16 11.58
C THR A 39 8.59 -6.69 10.21
N LEU A 40 8.47 -5.81 9.20
CA LEU A 40 8.10 -6.24 7.86
C LEU A 40 9.29 -6.91 7.17
N PRO A 41 9.03 -7.99 6.41
CA PRO A 41 10.05 -8.61 5.59
C PRO A 41 10.57 -7.63 4.53
N ILE A 42 11.83 -7.78 4.15
CA ILE A 42 12.40 -7.07 3.02
C ILE A 42 11.84 -7.71 1.75
N THR A 43 11.15 -6.93 0.93
CA THR A 43 10.60 -7.42 -0.34
C THR A 43 11.71 -7.90 -1.27
N SER A 44 11.62 -9.16 -1.70
CA SER A 44 12.52 -9.76 -2.69
C SER A 44 12.09 -9.47 -4.13
N ASN A 45 10.77 -9.46 -4.38
CA ASN A 45 10.16 -9.35 -5.69
C ASN A 45 8.70 -8.90 -5.55
N PHE A 46 8.23 -8.01 -6.42
CA PHE A 46 6.82 -7.64 -6.48
C PHE A 46 5.91 -8.85 -6.68
N ALA A 47 6.36 -9.85 -7.47
CA ALA A 47 5.61 -11.09 -7.74
C ALA A 47 5.32 -11.94 -6.50
N ASN A 48 6.03 -11.71 -5.40
CA ASN A 48 5.95 -12.48 -4.16
C ASN A 48 5.64 -11.60 -2.94
N THR A 49 4.94 -10.48 -3.16
CA THR A 49 4.59 -9.53 -2.09
C THR A 49 3.09 -9.39 -1.96
N THR A 50 2.57 -9.47 -0.73
CA THR A 50 1.17 -9.08 -0.47
C THR A 50 1.02 -7.57 -0.47
N PHE A 51 0.02 -7.07 -1.20
CA PHE A 51 -0.35 -5.65 -1.20
C PHE A 51 -1.64 -5.44 -0.42
N HIS A 52 -1.74 -4.33 0.30
CA HIS A 52 -2.88 -3.99 1.14
C HIS A 52 -3.50 -2.66 0.73
N SER A 53 -4.83 -2.55 0.83
CA SER A 53 -5.58 -1.33 0.58
C SER A 53 -5.31 -0.22 1.60
N VAL A 54 -4.94 -0.61 2.83
CA VAL A 54 -4.86 0.21 4.06
C VAL A 54 -6.22 0.78 4.48
N HIS A 55 -6.93 1.44 3.58
CA HIS A 55 -8.27 2.00 3.78
C HIS A 55 -9.35 0.91 3.75
N ALA A 56 -10.43 1.11 4.52
CA ALA A 56 -11.64 0.28 4.44
C ALA A 56 -12.64 0.92 3.47
N PHE A 57 -12.87 0.26 2.33
CA PHE A 57 -13.82 0.69 1.32
C PHE A 57 -15.23 0.19 1.66
N ILE A 58 -16.24 0.78 1.01
CA ILE A 58 -17.64 0.38 1.17
C ILE A 58 -18.11 -0.30 -0.10
N PHE A 59 -18.51 -1.56 -0.02
CA PHE A 59 -19.04 -2.35 -1.11
C PHE A 59 -20.57 -2.40 -1.02
N LYS A 60 -21.25 -2.01 -2.09
CA LYS A 60 -22.70 -2.12 -2.21
C LYS A 60 -23.09 -3.49 -2.74
N THR A 61 -24.01 -4.15 -2.05
CA THR A 61 -24.68 -5.34 -2.55
C THR A 61 -25.78 -4.97 -3.56
N LYS A 62 -26.35 -5.99 -4.23
CA LYS A 62 -27.48 -5.79 -5.17
C LYS A 62 -28.73 -5.19 -4.49
N ASP A 63 -28.92 -5.43 -3.19
CA ASP A 63 -29.99 -4.85 -2.37
C ASP A 63 -29.58 -3.53 -1.67
N ASN A 64 -28.51 -2.87 -2.16
CA ASN A 64 -27.99 -1.59 -1.64
C ASN A 64 -27.52 -1.60 -0.18
N LYS A 65 -27.21 -2.77 0.38
CA LYS A 65 -26.55 -2.85 1.69
C LYS A 65 -25.08 -2.48 1.56
N GLU A 66 -24.57 -1.77 2.54
CA GLU A 66 -23.18 -1.34 2.63
C GLU A 66 -22.36 -2.35 3.43
N ILE A 67 -21.28 -2.85 2.84
CA ILE A 67 -20.33 -3.76 3.48
C ILE A 67 -18.97 -3.09 3.51
N PHE A 68 -18.43 -2.87 4.70
CA PHE A 68 -17.07 -2.37 4.86
C PHE A 68 -16.07 -3.51 4.68
N ALA A 69 -15.02 -3.26 3.91
CA ALA A 69 -13.91 -4.20 3.79
C ALA A 69 -12.60 -3.48 3.44
N ARG A 70 -11.50 -3.94 4.06
CA ARG A 70 -10.17 -3.75 3.49
C ARG A 70 -9.97 -4.81 2.40
N TRP A 71 -9.05 -4.58 1.48
CA TRP A 71 -8.68 -5.61 0.50
C TRP A 71 -7.18 -5.85 0.50
N LYS A 72 -6.79 -7.06 0.10
CA LYS A 72 -5.39 -7.43 -0.09
C LYS A 72 -5.22 -8.27 -1.35
N PHE A 73 -4.09 -8.12 -2.02
CA PHE A 73 -3.65 -9.01 -3.10
C PHE A 73 -2.58 -9.94 -2.56
N VAL A 74 -2.87 -11.23 -2.49
CA VAL A 74 -1.95 -12.27 -2.00
C VAL A 74 -1.33 -12.98 -3.21
N PRO A 75 0.01 -13.06 -3.32
CA PRO A 75 0.66 -13.71 -4.46
C PRO A 75 0.39 -15.21 -4.46
N ILE A 76 -0.10 -15.74 -5.59
CA ILE A 76 -0.36 -17.20 -5.73
C ILE A 76 0.94 -18.00 -5.68
N ALA A 77 2.05 -17.41 -6.13
CA ALA A 77 3.37 -18.01 -6.06
C ALA A 77 3.96 -18.06 -4.62
N GLY A 78 3.21 -17.57 -3.63
CA GLY A 78 3.66 -17.46 -2.25
C GLY A 78 4.47 -16.19 -1.98
N GLU A 79 4.61 -15.85 -0.70
CA GLU A 79 5.43 -14.73 -0.25
C GLU A 79 6.90 -15.14 -0.14
N SER A 80 7.80 -14.21 -0.46
CA SER A 80 9.23 -14.39 -0.22
C SER A 80 9.88 -13.07 0.20
N SER A 81 10.99 -13.19 0.92
CA SER A 81 11.68 -12.07 1.52
C SER A 81 13.18 -12.22 1.43
N LEU A 82 13.90 -11.12 1.55
CA LEU A 82 15.36 -11.11 1.64
C LEU A 82 15.82 -10.96 3.09
N SER A 83 16.97 -11.55 3.37
CA SER A 83 17.84 -11.13 4.47
C SER A 83 18.61 -9.85 4.11
N ASN A 84 19.17 -9.18 5.11
CA ASN A 84 20.04 -8.01 4.86
C ASN A 84 21.26 -8.39 4.01
N GLU A 85 21.87 -9.56 4.25
CA GLU A 85 23.05 -10.03 3.51
C GLU A 85 22.75 -10.32 2.03
N GLU A 86 21.52 -10.76 1.71
CA GLU A 86 21.07 -10.92 0.33
C GLU A 86 20.82 -9.56 -0.32
N LEU A 87 20.16 -8.65 0.40
CA LEU A 87 19.90 -7.30 -0.08
C LEU A 87 21.18 -6.55 -0.45
N ASP A 88 22.23 -6.65 0.38
CA ASP A 88 23.53 -5.99 0.16
C ASP A 88 24.24 -6.44 -1.12
N LYS A 89 23.85 -7.58 -1.71
CA LYS A 89 24.42 -8.13 -2.95
C LYS A 89 23.64 -7.72 -4.20
N LEU A 90 22.49 -7.07 -4.05
CA LEU A 90 21.59 -6.73 -5.14
C LEU A 90 21.83 -5.30 -5.66
N GLY A 91 21.62 -5.10 -6.96
CA GLY A 91 21.69 -3.77 -7.57
C GLY A 91 20.49 -2.90 -7.23
N ASN A 92 20.57 -1.59 -7.49
CA ASN A 92 19.52 -0.62 -7.12
C ASN A 92 18.14 -0.91 -7.74
N ASP A 93 18.10 -1.54 -8.92
CA ASP A 93 16.88 -1.83 -9.67
C ASP A 93 16.38 -3.28 -9.50
N PHE A 94 16.90 -4.03 -8.51
CA PHE A 94 16.66 -5.48 -8.39
C PHE A 94 15.18 -5.88 -8.35
N LEU A 95 14.30 -5.08 -7.75
CA LEU A 95 12.87 -5.37 -7.67
C LEU A 95 12.23 -5.44 -9.05
N GLU A 96 12.62 -4.53 -9.93
CA GLU A 96 12.14 -4.46 -11.30
C GLU A 96 12.74 -5.58 -12.15
N ASP A 97 14.04 -5.83 -12.02
CA ASP A 97 14.71 -6.91 -12.74
C ASP A 97 14.14 -8.27 -12.35
N ASN A 98 13.91 -8.51 -11.06
CA ASN A 98 13.28 -9.72 -10.55
C ASN A 98 11.84 -9.87 -11.09
N PHE A 99 11.07 -8.78 -11.11
CA PHE A 99 9.70 -8.80 -11.61
C PHE A 99 9.63 -9.07 -13.12
N LYS A 100 10.49 -8.42 -13.92
CA LYS A 100 10.66 -8.69 -15.35
C LYS A 100 11.04 -10.15 -15.59
N ASN A 101 11.95 -10.70 -14.78
CA ASN A 101 12.36 -12.10 -14.88
C ASN A 101 11.19 -13.05 -14.57
N SER A 102 10.39 -12.77 -13.53
CA SER A 102 9.17 -13.54 -13.25
C SER A 102 8.22 -13.58 -14.45
N LEU A 103 7.96 -12.42 -15.05
CA LEU A 103 7.04 -12.30 -16.20
C LEU A 103 7.52 -13.00 -17.47
N LYS A 104 8.84 -13.15 -17.66
CA LYS A 104 9.40 -13.94 -18.77
C LYS A 104 9.06 -15.44 -18.64
N ASN A 105 8.93 -15.94 -17.42
CA ASN A 105 8.67 -17.35 -17.16
C ASN A 105 7.17 -17.67 -17.17
N ALA A 106 6.35 -16.84 -16.53
CA ALA A 106 4.90 -17.00 -16.47
C ALA A 106 4.19 -15.69 -16.06
N PRO A 107 2.88 -15.57 -16.33
CA PRO A 107 2.08 -14.48 -15.75
C PRO A 107 2.16 -14.48 -14.22
N VAL A 108 2.35 -13.30 -13.64
CA VAL A 108 2.29 -13.10 -12.18
C VAL A 108 0.82 -12.99 -11.78
N LYS A 109 0.43 -13.71 -10.73
CA LYS A 109 -0.97 -13.80 -10.30
C LYS A 109 -1.13 -13.53 -8.81
N TYR A 110 -2.19 -12.78 -8.48
CA TYR A 110 -2.59 -12.51 -7.11
C TYR A 110 -4.06 -12.85 -6.91
N GLU A 111 -4.38 -13.45 -5.76
CA GLU A 111 -5.74 -13.56 -5.28
C GLU A 111 -6.10 -12.29 -4.50
N MET A 112 -7.21 -11.66 -4.89
CA MET A 112 -7.76 -10.52 -4.18
C MET A 112 -8.70 -11.02 -3.10
N TYR A 113 -8.41 -10.70 -1.84
CA TYR A 113 -9.29 -11.00 -0.72
C TYR A 113 -9.92 -9.71 -0.18
N LEU A 114 -11.23 -9.76 0.08
CA LEU A 114 -11.88 -8.80 0.97
C LEU A 114 -11.72 -9.28 2.41
N VAL A 115 -11.29 -8.40 3.29
CA VAL A 115 -11.13 -8.61 4.72
C VAL A 115 -12.22 -7.80 5.41
N PHE A 116 -13.12 -8.47 6.11
CA PHE A 116 -14.26 -7.82 6.77
C PHE A 116 -13.92 -7.44 8.22
N PRO A 117 -14.35 -6.26 8.69
CA PRO A 117 -14.08 -5.83 10.06
C PRO A 117 -14.79 -6.74 11.06
N ASN A 118 -14.09 -7.05 12.14
CA ASN A 118 -14.68 -7.54 13.38
C ASN A 118 -15.43 -6.41 14.09
N LYS A 119 -16.25 -6.76 15.09
CA LYS A 119 -17.11 -5.81 15.82
C LYS A 119 -16.38 -4.58 16.39
N ASN A 120 -15.11 -4.73 16.76
CA ASN A 120 -14.33 -3.70 17.45
C ASN A 120 -13.29 -3.02 16.54
N ASP A 121 -13.30 -3.32 15.24
CA ASP A 121 -12.36 -2.70 14.31
C ASP A 121 -12.81 -1.30 13.92
N GLU A 122 -11.89 -0.35 14.01
CA GLU A 122 -12.09 1.00 13.48
C GLU A 122 -11.99 0.98 11.95
N ILE A 123 -13.04 1.42 11.28
CA ILE A 123 -13.17 1.44 9.81
C ILE A 123 -12.76 2.77 9.18
N ASP A 124 -12.66 3.83 9.97
CA ASP A 124 -12.38 5.22 9.58
C ASP A 124 -11.01 5.72 10.08
N ASN A 125 -10.21 4.84 10.70
CA ASN A 125 -8.86 5.15 11.17
C ASN A 125 -7.82 4.23 10.53
N ILE A 126 -7.02 4.78 9.62
CA ILE A 126 -5.97 4.01 8.92
C ILE A 126 -4.80 3.58 9.82
N ASN A 127 -4.67 4.19 11.01
CA ASN A 127 -3.64 3.80 11.98
C ASN A 127 -4.10 2.64 12.88
N ALA A 128 -5.40 2.34 12.90
CA ALA A 128 -5.95 1.26 13.69
C ALA A 128 -5.59 -0.10 13.04
N ARG A 129 -4.92 -0.95 13.83
CA ARG A 129 -4.60 -2.32 13.46
C ARG A 129 -5.82 -3.19 13.71
N TRP A 130 -6.26 -3.89 12.66
CA TRP A 130 -7.26 -4.95 12.77
C TRP A 130 -6.55 -6.21 13.26
N LEU A 131 -6.72 -6.54 14.54
CA LEU A 131 -5.99 -7.63 15.21
C LEU A 131 -6.82 -8.91 15.29
N GLY A 132 -6.14 -10.04 15.26
CA GLY A 132 -6.79 -11.35 15.30
C GLY A 132 -7.29 -11.82 13.93
N LYS A 133 -8.00 -12.95 13.93
CA LYS A 133 -8.51 -13.56 12.71
C LYS A 133 -9.73 -12.78 12.21
N HIS A 134 -9.71 -12.40 10.95
CA HIS A 134 -10.83 -11.75 10.27
C HIS A 134 -11.50 -12.74 9.33
N LYS A 135 -12.77 -12.50 9.05
CA LYS A 135 -13.44 -13.19 7.94
C LYS A 135 -12.87 -12.61 6.64
N GLU A 136 -12.53 -13.50 5.73
CA GLU A 136 -12.04 -13.13 4.40
C GLU A 136 -12.88 -13.81 3.31
N ALA A 137 -13.01 -13.17 2.16
CA ALA A 137 -13.62 -13.75 0.97
C ALA A 137 -12.76 -13.48 -0.25
N LEU A 138 -12.49 -14.52 -1.04
CA LEU A 138 -11.87 -14.38 -2.35
C LEU A 138 -12.81 -13.60 -3.27
N PHE A 139 -12.32 -12.47 -3.78
CA PHE A 139 -13.06 -11.57 -4.64
C PHE A 139 -12.72 -11.77 -6.13
N GLY A 140 -11.49 -12.15 -6.43
CA GLY A 140 -11.05 -12.41 -7.79
C GLY A 140 -9.56 -12.64 -7.89
N THR A 141 -9.05 -12.68 -9.12
CA THR A 141 -7.64 -12.87 -9.42
C THR A 141 -7.14 -11.76 -10.32
N LEU A 142 -6.06 -11.09 -9.91
CA LEU A 142 -5.30 -10.20 -10.77
C LEU A 142 -4.25 -11.03 -11.51
N VAL A 143 -4.20 -10.92 -12.83
CA VAL A 143 -3.19 -11.56 -13.68
C VAL A 143 -2.41 -10.46 -14.41
N VAL A 144 -1.10 -10.41 -14.15
CA VAL A 144 -0.17 -9.50 -14.81
C VAL A 144 0.62 -10.31 -15.84
N ASN A 145 0.43 -9.97 -17.12
CA ASN A 145 1.01 -10.74 -18.23
C ASN A 145 2.28 -10.12 -18.80
N LYS A 146 2.47 -8.81 -18.66
CA LYS A 146 3.60 -8.11 -19.27
C LYS A 146 4.03 -6.91 -18.43
N TYR A 147 5.28 -6.52 -18.64
CA TYR A 147 5.87 -5.27 -18.18
C TYR A 147 6.06 -4.39 -19.41
N ASP A 148 5.63 -3.12 -19.35
CA ASP A 148 5.55 -2.23 -20.52
C ASP A 148 6.47 -1.00 -20.42
N GLY A 149 7.54 -1.07 -19.61
CA GLY A 149 8.51 0.00 -19.49
C GLY A 149 8.26 0.98 -18.34
N LYS A 150 9.05 2.06 -18.32
CA LYS A 150 8.98 3.17 -17.35
C LYS A 150 8.44 4.46 -17.98
N ASP A 151 8.04 4.40 -19.24
CA ASP A 151 7.60 5.60 -19.95
C ASP A 151 6.43 6.22 -19.20
N CYS A 152 6.45 7.55 -19.08
CA CYS A 152 5.37 8.27 -18.42
C CYS A 152 4.13 8.16 -19.31
N ASN A 153 3.32 7.14 -19.05
CA ASN A 153 2.14 6.78 -19.84
C ASN A 153 0.92 7.68 -19.54
N GLN A 154 1.14 8.79 -18.84
CA GLN A 154 0.12 9.73 -18.37
C GLN A 154 -0.97 9.12 -17.46
N ASP A 155 -0.82 7.85 -17.04
CA ASP A 155 -1.77 7.21 -16.13
C ASP A 155 -1.79 7.94 -14.79
N VAL A 156 -3.00 8.10 -14.25
CA VAL A 156 -3.19 8.62 -12.90
C VAL A 156 -4.01 7.63 -12.08
N TYR A 157 -3.38 7.10 -11.04
CA TYR A 157 -4.03 6.23 -10.07
C TYR A 157 -4.69 7.07 -8.97
N PHE A 158 -5.73 7.82 -9.34
CA PHE A 158 -6.54 8.58 -8.39
C PHE A 158 -7.31 7.62 -7.46
N PRO A 159 -7.13 7.70 -6.13
CA PRO A 159 -7.82 6.80 -5.19
C PRO A 159 -9.35 6.85 -5.28
N SER A 160 -9.91 7.99 -5.69
CA SER A 160 -11.36 8.22 -5.84
C SER A 160 -11.96 7.73 -7.15
N ILE A 161 -11.16 7.28 -8.13
CA ILE A 161 -11.69 6.60 -9.31
C ILE A 161 -12.06 5.17 -8.91
N LEU A 162 -13.32 4.98 -8.55
CA LEU A 162 -13.85 3.71 -8.04
C LEU A 162 -14.82 3.07 -9.05
N PRO A 163 -14.83 1.73 -9.16
CA PRO A 163 -15.79 1.05 -10.00
C PRO A 163 -17.21 1.14 -9.40
N SER A 164 -18.22 0.98 -10.24
CA SER A 164 -19.61 0.94 -9.82
C SER A 164 -19.84 -0.06 -8.68
N GLY A 165 -20.52 0.39 -7.63
CA GLY A 165 -20.80 -0.42 -6.45
C GLY A 165 -19.74 -0.35 -5.35
N ILE A 166 -18.64 0.38 -5.55
CA ILE A 166 -17.68 0.68 -4.48
C ILE A 166 -17.73 2.17 -4.15
N LEU A 167 -17.91 2.51 -2.89
CA LEU A 167 -17.86 3.90 -2.39
C LEU A 167 -16.54 4.17 -1.67
N PRO A 168 -16.15 5.46 -1.57
CA PRO A 168 -14.93 5.85 -0.88
C PRO A 168 -14.93 5.44 0.60
N PRO A 169 -13.74 5.17 1.18
CA PRO A 169 -13.54 5.08 2.62
C PRO A 169 -14.02 6.33 3.35
N LYS A 170 -14.33 6.19 4.64
CA LYS A 170 -14.75 7.31 5.51
C LYS A 170 -13.61 7.91 6.33
N ASP A 171 -12.37 7.56 6.04
CA ASP A 171 -11.19 8.06 6.75
C ASP A 171 -10.66 9.37 6.16
N ALA A 172 -10.25 10.30 7.03
CA ALA A 172 -9.74 11.62 6.62
C ALA A 172 -8.47 11.56 5.75
N MET A 173 -7.75 10.43 5.77
CA MET A 173 -6.55 10.26 4.95
C MET A 173 -6.90 9.97 3.50
N PHE A 174 -8.03 9.32 3.22
CA PHE A 174 -8.51 9.11 1.86
C PHE A 174 -8.82 10.44 1.17
N ASP A 175 -9.57 11.33 1.82
CA ASP A 175 -9.89 12.66 1.29
C ASP A 175 -8.63 13.47 1.01
N LEU A 176 -7.71 13.53 1.98
CA LEU A 176 -6.44 14.23 1.81
C LEU A 176 -5.60 13.65 0.66
N ARG A 177 -5.59 12.32 0.48
CA ARG A 177 -4.88 11.71 -0.66
C ARG A 177 -5.46 12.19 -1.98
N ASN A 178 -6.78 12.30 -2.12
CA ASN A 178 -7.39 12.78 -3.36
C ASN A 178 -6.98 14.22 -3.67
N GLU A 179 -6.98 15.12 -2.68
CA GLU A 179 -6.53 16.50 -2.85
C GLU A 179 -5.05 16.58 -3.29
N VAL A 180 -4.17 15.84 -2.61
CA VAL A 180 -2.74 15.86 -2.91
C VAL A 180 -2.43 15.25 -4.28
N TYR A 181 -3.12 14.16 -4.67
CA TYR A 181 -2.98 13.60 -6.01
C TYR A 181 -3.42 14.61 -7.08
N ALA A 182 -4.50 15.35 -6.85
CA ALA A 182 -4.97 16.37 -7.80
C ALA A 182 -3.97 17.52 -7.97
N ILE A 183 -3.41 18.02 -6.86
CA ILE A 183 -2.38 19.08 -6.89
C ILE A 183 -1.13 18.58 -7.62
N THR A 184 -0.59 17.42 -7.23
CA THR A 184 0.65 16.90 -7.81
C THR A 184 0.50 16.55 -9.29
N PHE A 185 -0.67 16.04 -9.71
CA PHE A 185 -0.96 15.83 -11.12
C PHE A 185 -0.91 17.15 -11.89
N GLY A 186 -1.57 18.20 -11.40
CA GLY A 186 -1.54 19.52 -12.05
C GLY A 186 -0.16 20.19 -12.09
N MET A 187 0.81 19.73 -11.29
CA MET A 187 2.19 20.25 -11.28
C MET A 187 3.20 19.37 -12.04
N ARG A 188 2.87 18.10 -12.29
CA ARG A 188 3.76 17.12 -12.96
C ARG A 188 3.53 17.01 -14.46
N GLN A 189 2.40 17.52 -14.94
CA GLN A 189 2.10 17.74 -16.36
C GLN A 189 2.57 19.12 -16.78
#